data_AF-A0A0G0NHA1-F1
#
_entry.id   AF-A0A0G0NHA1-F1
#
_cell.length_a   1.000
_cell.length_b   1.000
_cell.length_c   1.000
_cell.angle_alpha   90.00
_cell.angle_beta   90.00
_cell.angle_gamma   90.00
#
_symmetry.space_group_name_H-M   'P 1'
#
loop_
_entity.id
_entity.type
_entity.pdbx_description
1 polymer ?
#
loop_
_entity_poly.entity_id
_entity_poly.type
_entity_poly.pdbx_seq_one_letter_code
_entity_poly.pdbx_strand_id
1 'polypeptide(L)'
;MKNKIKKIFLYGGLSVLFFVSVVTLTYLLLIKLEVEPLTRTRNVISLVYNLKLPKAYIVQSGSMEPAIKTGSIVISYPSNSYSEGDVVTFSKSVGAKNLITHRIEARFFPDGVDKQPTYLTSGDANEDFDSGDVKHEQVVGKVFLTVPYLGYAANFAKQPYGFILLVIVPATIIIYEELKGLLKELFKVLKSIVSKIFRKRNATFKGENLKGNKGLPKVSAIVPVFGAALVLTGLASSFFSDKELSPANFFQASDDFGGPQIAQTLVINELLWNSSCTPNPETKFVIELYNGYSTQVDIKDWRFVEGDGTVIQISNAQFFIQPNSFILIVKSESTFSGCYTNYTNAPVLNLGGNPDFTPTATGGIIKLEKPTGPSTWEIVDRVEYGPTLNSGTLNTAVNQSIERVPIGLDSALGDTFQVNDFILREFPTHGYGTNLVLNEILPDEGVIHTNEWVEIYNPSGSSIDLTGWTLKDIALSPRSLTPLGTINSGSWKVHNDGTAWLNNGAETLQLIEPGGKVIDQHSYSSTSNDVSIGRFEDRGNIWINCTSTSKGTTNTSFCQP
;
A
#
# COMPACT_ATOMS: atom_id res chain seq x y z
N MET A 1 12.45 16.50 -63.88
CA MET A 1 13.10 15.89 -62.70
C MET A 1 13.25 16.87 -61.53
N LYS A 2 13.87 18.06 -61.71
CA LYS A 2 14.03 19.07 -60.64
C LYS A 2 12.73 19.50 -59.93
N ASN A 3 11.60 19.64 -60.65
CA ASN A 3 10.34 20.08 -60.03
C ASN A 3 9.62 19.04 -59.16
N LYS A 4 9.89 17.72 -59.30
CA LYS A 4 9.25 16.70 -58.46
C LYS A 4 9.99 16.48 -57.13
N ILE A 5 11.32 16.55 -57.14
CA ILE A 5 12.13 16.47 -55.92
C ILE A 5 11.97 17.75 -55.09
N LYS A 6 11.91 18.93 -55.74
CA LYS A 6 11.52 20.18 -55.06
C LYS A 6 10.14 20.06 -54.40
N LYS A 7 9.15 19.43 -55.07
CA LYS A 7 7.83 19.22 -54.49
C LYS A 7 7.86 18.28 -53.28
N ILE A 8 8.62 17.19 -53.30
CA ILE A 8 8.71 16.27 -52.14
C ILE A 8 9.38 16.94 -50.94
N PHE A 9 10.48 17.67 -51.13
CA PHE A 9 11.10 18.45 -50.06
C PHE A 9 10.22 19.62 -49.60
N LEU A 10 9.47 20.24 -50.52
CA LEU A 10 8.54 21.31 -50.20
C LEU A 10 7.34 20.79 -49.40
N TYR A 11 6.76 19.65 -49.77
CA TYR A 11 5.62 19.05 -49.07
C TYR A 11 6.04 18.34 -47.77
N GLY A 12 7.22 17.71 -47.73
CA GLY A 12 7.79 17.16 -46.50
C GLY A 12 8.20 18.25 -45.52
N GLY A 13 8.85 19.31 -46.01
CA GLY A 13 9.15 20.51 -45.23
C GLY A 13 7.88 21.23 -44.75
N LEU A 14 6.87 21.39 -45.61
CA LEU A 14 5.56 21.93 -45.22
C LEU A 14 4.87 21.04 -44.18
N SER A 15 4.97 19.71 -44.30
CA SER A 15 4.38 18.79 -43.33
C SER A 15 5.03 18.92 -41.95
N VAL A 16 6.35 19.05 -41.90
CA VAL A 16 7.08 19.24 -40.63
C VAL A 16 6.81 20.63 -40.06
N LEU A 17 6.80 21.68 -40.89
CA LEU A 17 6.44 23.04 -40.47
C LEU A 17 4.99 23.12 -40.00
N PHE A 18 4.07 22.44 -40.69
CA PHE A 18 2.67 22.35 -40.29
C PHE A 18 2.55 21.62 -38.95
N PHE A 19 3.25 20.50 -38.78
CA PHE A 19 3.27 19.76 -37.51
C PHE A 19 3.83 20.61 -36.36
N VAL A 20 4.99 21.24 -36.54
CA VAL A 20 5.58 22.14 -35.54
C VAL A 20 4.65 23.32 -35.25
N SER A 21 3.99 23.89 -36.27
CA SER A 21 3.03 24.99 -36.11
C SER A 21 1.76 24.55 -35.38
N VAL A 22 1.27 23.33 -35.61
CA VAL A 22 0.11 22.78 -34.90
C VAL A 22 0.50 22.51 -33.46
N VAL A 23 1.65 21.90 -33.19
CA VAL A 23 2.13 21.66 -31.81
C VAL A 23 2.35 22.98 -31.07
N THR A 24 3.00 23.97 -31.69
CA THR A 24 3.18 25.30 -31.07
C THR A 24 1.88 26.07 -30.94
N LEU A 25 0.97 26.01 -31.91
CA LEU A 25 -0.35 26.64 -31.80
C LEU A 25 -1.20 25.97 -30.71
N THR A 26 -1.11 24.64 -30.56
CA THR A 26 -1.82 23.90 -29.52
C THR A 26 -1.22 24.23 -28.14
N TYR A 27 0.10 24.29 -28.03
CA TYR A 27 0.81 24.74 -26.83
C TYR A 27 0.47 26.19 -26.46
N LEU A 28 0.45 27.09 -27.45
CA LEU A 28 0.05 28.49 -27.26
C LEU A 28 -1.44 28.63 -26.96
N LEU A 29 -2.32 27.78 -27.52
CA LEU A 29 -3.74 27.73 -27.21
C LEU A 29 -3.98 27.26 -25.77
N LEU A 30 -3.21 26.27 -25.31
CA LEU A 30 -3.21 25.80 -23.93
C LEU A 30 -2.75 26.91 -22.97
N ILE A 31 -1.68 27.64 -23.32
CA ILE A 31 -1.22 28.82 -22.55
C ILE A 31 -2.24 29.97 -22.59
N LYS A 32 -2.93 30.20 -23.72
CA LYS A 32 -3.96 31.24 -23.85
C LYS A 32 -5.26 30.90 -23.11
N LEU A 33 -5.49 29.63 -22.80
CA LEU A 33 -6.61 29.18 -21.97
C LEU A 33 -6.33 29.33 -20.47
N GLU A 34 -5.08 29.62 -20.08
CA GLU A 34 -4.67 29.82 -18.68
C GLU A 34 -4.65 31.28 -18.21
N VAL A 35 -4.88 32.27 -19.08
CA VAL A 35 -4.91 33.69 -18.67
C VAL A 35 -5.98 34.46 -19.44
N GLU A 36 -7.17 34.56 -18.82
CA GLU A 36 -8.21 35.61 -18.88
C GLU A 36 -9.60 34.96 -18.68
N PRO A 37 -10.36 35.34 -17.63
CA PRO A 37 -11.65 34.74 -17.33
C PRO A 37 -12.72 35.28 -18.31
N LEU A 38 -12.83 34.66 -19.49
CA LEU A 38 -13.88 34.98 -20.45
C LEU A 38 -15.23 34.42 -19.98
N THR A 39 -15.93 35.29 -19.27
CA THR A 39 -17.34 35.29 -18.88
C THR A 39 -18.30 35.18 -20.08
N ARG A 40 -18.24 34.12 -20.91
CA ARG A 40 -19.32 33.85 -21.89
C ARG A 40 -19.40 32.43 -22.48
N THR A 41 -19.18 31.38 -21.70
CA THR A 41 -19.49 29.99 -22.13
C THR A 41 -20.07 29.13 -20.99
N ARG A 42 -20.77 29.77 -20.05
CA ARG A 42 -21.37 29.08 -18.88
C ARG A 42 -22.44 28.04 -19.23
N ASN A 43 -23.02 28.07 -20.43
CA ASN A 43 -24.15 27.20 -20.79
C ASN A 43 -23.75 25.88 -21.49
N VAL A 44 -22.58 25.78 -22.12
CA VAL A 44 -22.11 24.52 -22.75
C VAL A 44 -21.27 23.72 -21.77
N ILE A 45 -20.48 24.41 -20.94
CA ILE A 45 -19.67 23.79 -19.89
C ILE A 45 -20.57 23.23 -18.78
N SER A 46 -21.68 23.89 -18.39
CA SER A 46 -22.61 23.35 -17.39
C SER A 46 -23.35 22.07 -17.85
N LEU A 47 -23.56 21.89 -19.16
CA LEU A 47 -24.18 20.69 -19.72
C LEU A 47 -23.26 19.47 -19.62
N VAL A 48 -21.96 19.67 -19.83
CA VAL A 48 -20.93 18.62 -19.68
C VAL A 48 -20.65 18.33 -18.21
N TYR A 49 -20.69 19.34 -17.33
CA TYR A 49 -20.51 19.17 -15.88
C TYR A 49 -21.68 18.44 -15.18
N ASN A 50 -22.90 18.50 -15.73
CA ASN A 50 -24.08 17.82 -15.16
C ASN A 50 -24.32 16.40 -15.70
N LEU A 51 -23.44 15.89 -16.58
CA LEU A 51 -23.50 14.50 -17.01
C LEU A 51 -22.95 13.59 -15.91
N LYS A 52 -23.85 12.86 -15.24
CA LYS A 52 -23.51 11.76 -14.31
C LYS A 52 -22.87 10.61 -15.11
N LEU A 53 -21.56 10.67 -15.30
CA LEU A 53 -20.82 9.62 -16.02
C LEU A 53 -20.44 8.46 -15.08
N PRO A 54 -20.40 7.22 -15.59
CA PRO A 54 -19.88 6.08 -14.83
C PRO A 54 -18.41 6.28 -14.52
N LYS A 55 -18.00 5.85 -13.33
CA LYS A 55 -16.62 5.93 -12.83
C LYS A 55 -16.09 4.53 -12.54
N ALA A 56 -14.86 4.26 -12.95
CA ALA A 56 -14.20 2.98 -12.72
C ALA A 56 -13.24 3.09 -11.52
N TYR A 57 -13.32 2.14 -10.61
CA TYR A 57 -12.49 2.05 -9.41
C TYR A 57 -11.83 0.68 -9.31
N ILE A 58 -10.68 0.64 -8.68
CA ILE A 58 -9.93 -0.59 -8.41
C ILE A 58 -10.23 -1.02 -6.97
N VAL A 59 -10.59 -2.29 -6.78
CA VAL A 59 -10.90 -2.86 -5.46
C VAL A 59 -9.60 -3.26 -4.77
N GLN A 60 -9.35 -2.66 -3.61
CA GLN A 60 -8.10 -2.82 -2.85
C GLN A 60 -8.22 -3.78 -1.65
N SER A 61 -9.43 -3.98 -1.12
CA SER A 61 -9.71 -4.82 0.05
C SER A 61 -10.56 -6.03 -0.31
N GLY A 62 -10.63 -7.00 0.61
CA GLY A 62 -11.47 -8.21 0.49
C GLY A 62 -12.85 -8.08 1.16
N SER A 63 -13.26 -6.90 1.60
CA SER A 63 -14.50 -6.74 2.39
C SER A 63 -15.78 -7.10 1.63
N MET A 64 -15.73 -7.13 0.30
CA MET A 64 -16.84 -7.53 -0.57
C MET A 64 -16.73 -8.97 -1.09
N GLU A 65 -15.83 -9.78 -0.56
CA GLU A 65 -15.75 -11.19 -0.95
C GLU A 65 -16.93 -11.99 -0.37
N PRO A 66 -17.52 -12.94 -1.13
CA PRO A 66 -17.08 -13.44 -2.44
C PRO A 66 -17.63 -12.67 -3.66
N ALA A 67 -18.54 -11.71 -3.48
CA ALA A 67 -19.23 -11.07 -4.62
C ALA A 67 -18.31 -10.20 -5.49
N ILE A 68 -17.36 -9.49 -4.86
CA ILE A 68 -16.36 -8.67 -5.55
C ILE A 68 -14.99 -8.99 -4.96
N LYS A 69 -14.14 -9.61 -5.76
CA LYS A 69 -12.79 -10.02 -5.34
C LYS A 69 -11.83 -8.84 -5.28
N THR A 70 -10.83 -8.92 -4.42
CA THR A 70 -9.70 -7.97 -4.43
C THR A 70 -9.01 -7.94 -5.80
N GLY A 71 -8.61 -6.75 -6.24
CA GLY A 71 -8.01 -6.54 -7.57
C GLY A 71 -9.03 -6.51 -8.72
N SER A 72 -10.33 -6.51 -8.44
CA SER A 72 -11.37 -6.26 -9.43
C SER A 72 -11.41 -4.78 -9.84
N ILE A 73 -11.90 -4.50 -11.05
CA ILE A 73 -12.37 -3.16 -11.42
C ILE A 73 -13.88 -3.13 -11.25
N VAL A 74 -14.38 -2.14 -10.50
CA VAL A 74 -15.82 -1.88 -10.33
C VAL A 74 -16.17 -0.60 -11.09
N ILE A 75 -17.28 -0.63 -11.83
CA ILE A 75 -17.81 0.55 -12.51
C ILE A 75 -19.08 0.97 -11.78
N SER A 76 -19.02 2.18 -11.22
CA SER A 76 -20.05 2.78 -10.41
C SER A 76 -20.73 3.93 -11.15
N TYR A 77 -22.06 3.93 -11.17
CA TYR A 77 -22.87 4.93 -11.86
C TYR A 77 -23.73 5.73 -10.87
N PRO A 78 -23.69 7.08 -10.87
CA PRO A 78 -24.49 7.87 -9.94
C PRO A 78 -26.00 7.71 -10.20
N SER A 79 -26.73 7.24 -9.19
CA SER A 79 -28.20 7.11 -9.23
C SER A 79 -28.88 8.23 -8.43
N ASN A 80 -30.19 8.42 -8.63
CA ASN A 80 -31.02 9.30 -7.79
C ASN A 80 -31.61 8.57 -6.58
N SER A 81 -31.58 7.24 -6.61
CA SER A 81 -32.03 6.39 -5.51
C SER A 81 -31.21 5.11 -5.48
N TYR A 82 -30.99 4.60 -4.26
CA TYR A 82 -30.33 3.34 -4.01
C TYR A 82 -31.26 2.47 -3.16
N SER A 83 -31.27 1.17 -3.44
CA SER A 83 -32.13 0.21 -2.77
C SER A 83 -31.32 -0.70 -1.86
N GLU A 84 -32.01 -1.33 -0.91
CA GLU A 84 -31.48 -2.45 -0.14
C GLU A 84 -30.97 -3.56 -1.09
N GLY A 85 -29.81 -4.11 -0.76
CA GLY A 85 -29.08 -5.07 -1.58
C GLY A 85 -28.17 -4.47 -2.65
N ASP A 86 -28.26 -3.16 -2.93
CA ASP A 86 -27.38 -2.50 -3.90
C ASP A 86 -25.95 -2.40 -3.37
N VAL A 87 -24.98 -2.73 -4.23
CA VAL A 87 -23.57 -2.43 -3.96
C VAL A 87 -23.28 -1.01 -4.42
N VAL A 88 -22.82 -0.17 -3.50
CA VAL A 88 -22.57 1.25 -3.74
C VAL A 88 -21.15 1.64 -3.39
N THR A 89 -20.59 2.57 -4.14
CA THR A 89 -19.33 3.22 -3.83
C THR A 89 -19.63 4.56 -3.16
N PHE A 90 -19.08 4.80 -1.98
CA PHE A 90 -19.33 6.01 -1.17
C PHE A 90 -18.06 6.48 -0.44
N SER A 91 -18.11 7.66 0.16
CA SER A 91 -17.02 8.25 0.94
C SER A 91 -17.48 8.64 2.34
N LYS A 92 -16.71 8.38 3.40
CA LYS A 92 -17.06 8.78 4.80
C LYS A 92 -17.26 10.29 4.97
N SER A 93 -16.67 11.12 4.12
CA SER A 93 -16.92 12.57 4.04
C SER A 93 -17.11 12.97 2.58
N VAL A 94 -18.06 13.88 2.30
CA VAL A 94 -18.36 14.34 0.94
C VAL A 94 -17.08 14.92 0.31
N GLY A 95 -16.62 14.32 -0.80
CA GLY A 95 -15.41 14.74 -1.52
C GLY A 95 -14.10 14.14 -1.02
N ALA A 96 -14.13 13.23 -0.04
CA ALA A 96 -12.93 12.50 0.37
C ALA A 96 -12.42 11.57 -0.74
N LYS A 97 -11.10 11.42 -0.81
CA LYS A 97 -10.44 10.50 -1.78
C LYS A 97 -10.61 9.03 -1.41
N ASN A 98 -10.83 8.73 -0.14
CA ASN A 98 -10.99 7.35 0.33
C ASN A 98 -12.41 6.89 0.05
N LEU A 99 -12.54 6.01 -0.94
CA LEU A 99 -13.80 5.42 -1.38
C LEU A 99 -13.93 4.01 -0.81
N ILE A 100 -15.13 3.72 -0.32
CA ILE A 100 -15.54 2.42 0.21
C ILE A 100 -16.61 1.88 -0.73
N THR A 101 -16.56 0.59 -1.04
CA THR A 101 -17.60 -0.07 -1.86
C THR A 101 -18.21 -1.19 -1.05
N HIS A 102 -19.43 -1.00 -0.54
CA HIS A 102 -20.16 -1.96 0.29
C HIS A 102 -21.61 -2.14 -0.15
N ARG A 103 -22.29 -3.15 0.40
CA ARG A 103 -23.71 -3.42 0.15
C ARG A 103 -24.59 -2.62 1.11
N ILE A 104 -25.69 -2.07 0.60
CA ILE A 104 -26.72 -1.45 1.44
C ILE A 104 -27.55 -2.56 2.10
N GLU A 105 -27.48 -2.63 3.42
CA GLU A 105 -28.25 -3.58 4.24
C GLU A 105 -29.59 -3.00 4.68
N ALA A 106 -29.63 -1.69 4.95
CA ALA A 106 -30.88 -1.01 5.28
C ALA A 106 -30.85 0.45 4.84
N ARG A 107 -32.04 1.02 4.63
CA ARG A 107 -32.22 2.45 4.42
C ARG A 107 -33.19 3.03 5.46
N PHE A 108 -32.80 4.15 6.04
CA PHE A 108 -33.55 4.86 7.07
C PHE A 108 -33.93 6.25 6.59
N PHE A 109 -35.04 6.77 7.09
CA PHE A 109 -35.53 8.12 6.80
C PHE A 109 -35.63 8.92 8.12
N PRO A 110 -34.51 9.28 8.75
CA PRO A 110 -34.52 9.94 10.06
C PRO A 110 -35.28 11.26 10.05
N ASP A 111 -35.26 11.98 8.92
CA ASP A 111 -35.93 13.27 8.74
C ASP A 111 -37.32 13.17 8.04
N GLY A 112 -37.86 11.95 7.92
CA GLY A 112 -39.14 11.67 7.26
C GLY A 112 -39.03 11.12 5.83
N VAL A 113 -40.08 10.42 5.38
CA VAL A 113 -40.10 9.67 4.09
C VAL A 113 -39.93 10.54 2.84
N ASP A 114 -40.22 11.84 2.95
CA ASP A 114 -40.06 12.82 1.87
C ASP A 114 -38.63 13.40 1.79
N LYS A 115 -37.74 13.03 2.72
CA LYS A 115 -36.33 13.45 2.77
C LYS A 115 -35.40 12.38 2.24
N GLN A 116 -34.14 12.76 1.99
CA GLN A 116 -33.12 11.83 1.50
C GLN A 116 -32.85 10.75 2.55
N PRO A 117 -32.82 9.46 2.16
CA PRO A 117 -32.52 8.40 3.09
C PRO A 117 -31.05 8.42 3.50
N THR A 118 -30.82 7.77 4.62
CA THR A 118 -29.52 7.39 5.14
C THR A 118 -29.38 5.88 5.04
N TYR A 119 -28.18 5.37 4.77
CA TYR A 119 -27.94 3.97 4.45
C TYR A 119 -27.05 3.34 5.51
N LEU A 120 -27.43 2.14 5.95
CA LEU A 120 -26.55 1.23 6.66
C LEU A 120 -25.89 0.33 5.63
N THR A 121 -24.57 0.25 5.67
CA THR A 121 -23.78 -0.53 4.73
C THR A 121 -22.97 -1.60 5.44
N SER A 122 -22.71 -2.71 4.76
CA SER A 122 -21.79 -3.74 5.21
C SER A 122 -21.02 -4.33 4.03
N GLY A 123 -19.79 -4.73 4.28
CA GLY A 123 -19.05 -5.58 3.37
C GLY A 123 -19.60 -7.00 3.41
N ASP A 124 -19.72 -7.66 2.26
CA ASP A 124 -20.20 -9.05 2.17
C ASP A 124 -19.36 -10.05 3.02
N ALA A 125 -18.10 -9.72 3.30
CA ALA A 125 -17.18 -10.53 4.11
C ALA A 125 -17.11 -10.07 5.58
N ASN A 126 -17.78 -8.97 5.94
CA ASN A 126 -17.73 -8.42 7.30
C ASN A 126 -18.85 -9.03 8.14
N GLU A 127 -18.55 -9.39 9.39
CA GLU A 127 -19.55 -9.88 10.35
C GLU A 127 -20.36 -8.74 11.00
N ASP A 128 -19.79 -7.54 11.03
CA ASP A 128 -20.38 -6.32 11.59
C ASP A 128 -20.73 -5.29 10.51
N PHE A 129 -21.72 -4.45 10.81
CA PHE A 129 -22.06 -3.28 9.98
C PHE A 129 -21.00 -2.18 10.04
N ASP A 130 -20.93 -1.36 9.00
CA ASP A 130 -20.02 -0.23 8.97
C ASP A 130 -20.32 0.78 10.09
N SER A 131 -19.26 1.31 10.70
CA SER A 131 -19.36 2.34 11.73
C SER A 131 -19.89 3.65 11.12
N GLY A 132 -21.16 3.94 11.37
CA GLY A 132 -21.79 5.20 11.01
C GLY A 132 -22.61 5.15 9.73
N ASP A 133 -23.69 5.89 9.79
CA ASP A 133 -24.72 6.02 8.78
C ASP A 133 -24.24 6.80 7.53
N VAL A 134 -24.44 6.24 6.33
CA VAL A 134 -24.04 6.85 5.05
C VAL A 134 -25.18 7.69 4.49
N LYS A 135 -24.98 9.00 4.36
CA LYS A 135 -25.95 9.92 3.75
C LYS A 135 -25.99 9.76 2.23
N HIS A 136 -27.13 10.04 1.61
CA HIS A 136 -27.27 9.98 0.14
C HIS A 136 -26.21 10.80 -0.64
N GLU A 137 -25.81 11.95 -0.11
CA GLU A 137 -24.80 12.83 -0.71
C GLU A 137 -23.38 12.25 -0.69
N GLN A 138 -23.12 11.29 0.20
CA GLN A 138 -21.84 10.59 0.31
C GLN A 138 -21.73 9.43 -0.69
N VAL A 139 -22.84 9.00 -1.30
CA VAL A 139 -22.86 7.93 -2.28
C VAL A 139 -22.47 8.45 -3.66
N VAL A 140 -21.34 7.96 -4.17
CA VAL A 140 -20.83 8.30 -5.50
C VAL A 140 -21.65 7.63 -6.60
N GLY A 141 -22.04 6.36 -6.39
CA GLY A 141 -22.82 5.62 -7.36
C GLY A 141 -23.07 4.17 -6.99
N LYS A 142 -23.92 3.53 -7.79
CA LYS A 142 -24.23 2.10 -7.73
C LYS A 142 -23.29 1.34 -8.66
N VAL A 143 -22.68 0.28 -8.14
CA VAL A 143 -21.86 -0.64 -8.93
C VAL A 143 -22.78 -1.44 -9.84
N PHE A 144 -22.54 -1.40 -11.15
CA PHE A 144 -23.32 -2.16 -12.13
C PHE A 144 -22.48 -3.14 -12.94
N LEU A 145 -21.16 -2.96 -12.98
CA LEU A 145 -20.25 -3.88 -13.66
C LEU A 145 -19.02 -4.11 -12.79
N THR A 146 -18.62 -5.37 -12.68
CA THR A 146 -17.38 -5.79 -12.02
C THR A 146 -16.59 -6.66 -12.98
N VAL A 147 -15.30 -6.38 -13.11
CA VAL A 147 -14.37 -7.18 -13.91
C VAL A 147 -13.27 -7.68 -12.98
N PRO A 148 -13.30 -8.96 -12.58
CA PRO A 148 -12.36 -9.50 -11.61
C PRO A 148 -10.94 -9.50 -12.15
N TYR A 149 -9.97 -9.29 -11.25
CA TYR A 149 -8.52 -9.33 -11.51
C TYR A 149 -7.95 -8.30 -12.50
N LEU A 150 -8.79 -7.52 -13.20
CA LEU A 150 -8.33 -6.54 -14.18
C LEU A 150 -7.57 -5.37 -13.53
N GLY A 151 -7.78 -5.14 -12.24
CA GLY A 151 -7.00 -4.20 -11.45
C GLY A 151 -5.52 -4.55 -11.42
N TYR A 152 -5.17 -5.84 -11.30
CA TYR A 152 -3.77 -6.29 -11.31
C TYR A 152 -3.06 -5.93 -12.62
N ALA A 153 -3.72 -6.13 -13.76
CA ALA A 153 -3.18 -5.75 -15.06
C ALA A 153 -3.04 -4.23 -15.21
N ALA A 154 -4.04 -3.48 -14.72
CA ALA A 154 -4.00 -2.02 -14.71
C ALA A 154 -2.87 -1.46 -13.84
N ASN A 155 -2.56 -2.10 -12.70
CA ASN A 155 -1.43 -1.70 -11.85
C ASN A 155 -0.08 -2.12 -12.46
N PHE A 156 0.02 -3.34 -13.00
CA PHE A 156 1.23 -3.79 -13.68
C PHE A 156 1.60 -2.85 -14.85
N ALA A 157 0.61 -2.38 -15.62
CA ALA A 157 0.82 -1.40 -16.69
C ALA A 157 1.38 -0.05 -16.21
N LYS A 158 1.26 0.28 -14.91
CA LYS A 158 1.82 1.51 -14.31
C LYS A 158 3.28 1.34 -13.91
N GLN A 159 3.74 0.12 -13.64
CA GLN A 159 5.14 -0.13 -13.31
C GLN A 159 6.04 0.10 -14.53
N PRO A 160 7.30 0.56 -14.37
CA PRO A 160 8.20 0.83 -15.50
C PRO A 160 8.33 -0.36 -16.47
N TYR A 161 8.49 -1.58 -15.93
CA TYR A 161 8.62 -2.79 -16.73
C TYR A 161 7.31 -3.19 -17.43
N GLY A 162 6.17 -3.10 -16.72
CA GLY A 162 4.88 -3.45 -17.31
C GLY A 162 4.42 -2.45 -18.35
N PHE A 163 4.73 -1.17 -18.18
CA PHE A 163 4.51 -0.14 -19.20
C PHE A 163 5.33 -0.43 -20.47
N ILE A 164 6.62 -0.76 -20.32
CA ILE A 164 7.47 -1.13 -21.46
C ILE A 164 6.87 -2.34 -22.19
N LEU A 165 6.49 -3.38 -21.45
CA LEU A 165 6.00 -4.63 -22.02
C LEU A 165 4.62 -4.47 -22.71
N LEU A 166 3.68 -3.77 -22.07
CA LEU A 166 2.29 -3.67 -22.54
C LEU A 166 2.04 -2.52 -23.51
N VAL A 167 2.84 -1.44 -23.44
CA VAL A 167 2.63 -0.24 -24.24
C VAL A 167 3.75 -0.08 -25.26
N ILE A 168 5.00 -0.01 -24.81
CA ILE A 168 6.13 0.31 -25.70
C ILE A 168 6.37 -0.82 -26.71
N VAL A 169 6.48 -2.07 -26.28
CA VAL A 169 6.79 -3.19 -27.18
C VAL A 169 5.74 -3.32 -28.30
N PRO A 170 4.43 -3.39 -28.03
CA PRO A 170 3.41 -3.44 -29.09
C PRO A 170 3.42 -2.20 -30.00
N ALA A 171 3.58 -1.00 -29.44
CA ALA A 171 3.67 0.23 -30.24
C ALA A 171 4.86 0.19 -31.20
N THR A 172 6.01 -0.31 -30.73
CA THR A 172 7.23 -0.44 -31.54
C THR A 172 7.05 -1.44 -32.67
N ILE A 173 6.35 -2.55 -32.42
CA ILE A 173 6.01 -3.56 -33.44
C ILE A 173 5.13 -2.94 -34.54
N ILE A 174 4.06 -2.23 -34.16
CA ILE A 174 3.17 -1.55 -35.12
C ILE A 174 3.94 -0.54 -35.96
N ILE A 175 4.76 0.30 -35.32
CA ILE A 175 5.61 1.29 -35.99
C ILE A 175 6.57 0.61 -36.97
N TYR A 176 7.18 -0.51 -36.58
CA TYR A 176 8.09 -1.27 -37.42
C TYR A 176 7.39 -1.85 -38.66
N GLU A 177 6.19 -2.41 -38.51
CA GLU A 177 5.40 -2.95 -39.62
C GLU A 177 5.04 -1.86 -40.64
N GLU A 178 4.61 -0.69 -40.17
CA GLU A 178 4.31 0.46 -41.03
C GLU A 178 5.56 1.00 -41.74
N LEU A 179 6.70 1.12 -41.05
CA LEU A 179 7.99 1.53 -41.63
C LEU A 179 8.44 0.58 -42.74
N LYS A 180 8.31 -0.73 -42.52
CA LYS A 180 8.65 -1.75 -43.53
C LYS A 180 7.77 -1.61 -44.77
N GLY A 181 6.48 -1.30 -44.60
CA GLY A 181 5.55 -1.01 -45.68
C GLY A 181 5.97 0.21 -46.51
N LEU A 182 6.30 1.31 -45.85
CA LEU A 182 6.75 2.55 -46.48
C LEU A 182 8.05 2.36 -47.29
N LEU A 183 9.04 1.66 -46.72
CA LEU A 183 10.31 1.37 -47.39
C LEU A 183 10.08 0.54 -48.66
N LYS A 184 9.21 -0.47 -48.62
CA LYS A 184 8.90 -1.32 -49.77
C LYS A 184 8.28 -0.54 -50.92
N GLU A 185 7.36 0.38 -50.65
CA GLU A 185 6.77 1.26 -51.67
C GLU A 185 7.79 2.26 -52.22
N LEU A 186 8.66 2.81 -51.37
CA LEU A 186 9.76 3.68 -51.79
C LEU A 186 10.72 2.96 -52.75
N PHE A 187 11.11 1.72 -52.42
CA PHE A 187 11.97 0.89 -53.27
C PHE A 187 11.29 0.50 -54.60
N LYS A 188 9.98 0.22 -54.61
CA LYS A 188 9.24 -0.01 -55.86
C LYS A 188 9.23 1.21 -56.76
N VAL A 189 9.01 2.40 -56.19
CA VAL A 189 9.04 3.66 -56.92
C VAL A 189 10.44 3.92 -57.49
N LEU A 190 11.49 3.74 -56.69
CA LEU A 190 12.88 3.84 -57.13
C LEU A 190 13.19 2.86 -58.27
N LYS A 191 12.80 1.59 -58.15
CA LYS A 191 12.99 0.57 -59.19
C LYS A 191 12.23 0.92 -60.49
N SER A 192 11.04 1.49 -60.38
CA SER A 192 10.25 2.00 -61.53
C SER A 192 10.89 3.22 -62.18
N ILE A 193 11.51 4.11 -61.39
CA ILE A 193 12.25 5.28 -61.90
C ILE A 193 13.51 4.81 -62.62
N VAL A 194 14.30 3.93 -62.00
CA VAL A 194 15.54 3.38 -62.59
C VAL A 194 15.22 2.63 -63.89
N SER A 195 14.20 1.77 -63.91
CA SER A 195 13.82 1.05 -65.14
C SER A 195 13.34 1.97 -66.26
N LYS A 196 12.64 3.08 -65.94
CA LYS A 196 12.27 4.12 -66.93
C LYS A 196 13.46 4.92 -67.43
N ILE A 197 14.47 5.16 -66.60
CA ILE A 197 15.71 5.85 -67.00
C ILE A 197 16.54 4.96 -67.94
N PHE A 198 16.68 3.67 -67.62
CA PHE A 198 17.42 2.71 -68.47
C PHE A 198 16.68 2.35 -69.77
N ARG A 199 15.34 2.28 -69.75
CA ARG A 199 14.52 2.00 -70.94
C ARG A 199 14.42 3.19 -71.92
N LYS A 200 14.87 4.39 -71.53
CA LYS A 200 14.92 5.56 -72.42
C LYS A 200 16.18 5.64 -73.29
N ARG A 201 17.06 4.64 -73.22
CA ARG A 201 18.27 4.55 -74.06
C ARG A 201 18.08 3.72 -75.33
N ASN A 202 16.97 2.99 -75.48
CA ASN A 202 16.57 2.25 -76.70
C ASN A 202 15.04 2.12 -76.77
N ALA A 203 14.32 3.13 -77.28
CA ALA A 203 13.00 2.94 -77.89
C ALA A 203 12.49 4.25 -78.52
N THR A 204 12.29 4.18 -79.83
CA THR A 204 11.60 5.13 -80.69
C THR A 204 10.17 5.39 -80.22
N PHE A 205 9.74 6.63 -80.39
CA PHE A 205 8.43 7.19 -80.06
C PHE A 205 7.27 6.34 -80.64
N LYS A 206 6.34 5.91 -79.78
CA LYS A 206 4.94 5.70 -80.20
C LYS A 206 4.02 6.08 -79.04
N GLY A 207 3.12 7.00 -79.32
CA GLY A 207 2.16 7.52 -78.36
C GLY A 207 1.06 6.52 -78.06
N GLU A 208 0.69 6.41 -76.80
CA GLU A 208 -0.57 5.81 -76.39
C GLU A 208 -1.22 6.56 -75.23
N ASN A 209 -2.55 6.50 -75.28
CA ASN A 209 -3.55 7.24 -74.54
C ASN A 209 -3.49 7.07 -73.01
N LEU A 210 -3.73 8.17 -72.31
CA LEU A 210 -4.00 8.25 -70.88
C LEU A 210 -5.44 7.80 -70.59
N LYS A 211 -5.64 6.54 -70.20
CA LYS A 211 -6.77 6.14 -69.34
C LYS A 211 -6.30 5.08 -68.34
N GLY A 212 -6.46 5.39 -67.06
CA GLY A 212 -6.09 4.48 -65.98
C GLY A 212 -6.10 5.14 -64.62
N ASN A 213 -7.30 5.49 -64.16
CA ASN A 213 -7.62 5.79 -62.77
C ASN A 213 -7.24 4.58 -61.88
N LYS A 214 -6.59 4.83 -60.73
CA LYS A 214 -6.36 3.95 -59.55
C LYS A 214 -5.13 4.50 -58.81
N GLY A 215 -5.17 5.02 -57.60
CA GLY A 215 -6.20 5.41 -56.63
C GLY A 215 -5.38 6.16 -55.56
N LEU A 216 -5.96 7.17 -54.89
CA LEU A 216 -5.27 7.85 -53.79
C LEU A 216 -4.73 6.81 -52.79
N PRO A 217 -3.57 7.05 -52.14
CA PRO A 217 -3.16 6.22 -51.01
C PRO A 217 -4.31 6.19 -50.01
N LYS A 218 -4.77 4.98 -49.66
CA LYS A 218 -5.91 4.79 -48.78
C LYS A 218 -5.67 5.59 -47.51
N VAL A 219 -6.66 6.41 -47.16
CA VAL A 219 -6.75 7.21 -45.92
C VAL A 219 -6.60 6.35 -44.65
N SER A 220 -6.59 5.02 -44.76
CA SER A 220 -6.34 4.06 -43.69
C SER A 220 -4.94 4.14 -43.06
N ALA A 221 -3.96 4.81 -43.67
CA ALA A 221 -2.60 4.93 -43.11
C ALA A 221 -2.43 6.11 -42.13
N ILE A 222 -3.38 7.06 -42.10
CA ILE A 222 -3.29 8.25 -41.23
C ILE A 222 -3.91 7.98 -39.85
N VAL A 223 -4.87 7.06 -39.78
CA VAL A 223 -5.64 6.75 -38.57
C VAL A 223 -4.79 6.09 -37.45
N PRO A 224 -3.87 5.14 -37.72
CA PRO A 224 -3.06 4.53 -36.66
C PRO A 224 -1.99 5.47 -36.12
N VAL A 225 -1.42 6.33 -36.98
CA VAL A 225 -0.34 7.26 -36.60
C VAL A 225 -0.89 8.44 -35.79
N PHE A 226 -2.06 8.96 -36.17
CA PHE A 226 -2.77 9.94 -35.33
C PHE A 226 -3.28 9.31 -34.04
N GLY A 227 -3.77 8.06 -34.08
CA GLY A 227 -4.21 7.33 -32.89
C GLY A 227 -3.06 7.09 -31.91
N ALA A 228 -1.91 6.61 -32.38
CA ALA A 228 -0.74 6.36 -31.54
C ALA A 228 -0.14 7.66 -30.99
N ALA A 229 -0.07 8.74 -31.79
CA ALA A 229 0.42 10.03 -31.31
C ALA A 229 -0.52 10.65 -30.27
N LEU A 230 -1.83 10.56 -30.45
CA LEU A 230 -2.83 11.09 -29.52
C LEU A 230 -2.89 10.27 -28.22
N VAL A 231 -2.65 8.96 -28.31
CA VAL A 231 -2.46 8.05 -27.15
C VAL A 231 -1.15 8.35 -26.44
N LEU A 232 -0.03 8.56 -27.14
CA LEU A 232 1.27 8.89 -26.53
C LEU A 232 1.28 10.27 -25.88
N THR A 233 0.67 11.28 -26.48
CA THR A 233 0.56 12.62 -25.87
C THR A 233 -0.43 12.64 -24.72
N GLY A 234 -1.54 11.89 -24.82
CA GLY A 234 -2.53 11.77 -23.76
C GLY A 234 -2.03 11.01 -22.53
N LEU A 235 -1.30 9.90 -22.74
CA LEU A 235 -0.76 9.09 -21.65
C LEU A 235 0.46 9.75 -20.98
N ALA A 236 1.34 10.42 -21.74
CA ALA A 236 2.47 11.12 -21.13
C ALA A 236 2.03 12.33 -20.30
N SER A 237 1.04 13.09 -20.76
CA SER A 237 0.51 14.21 -19.97
C SER A 237 -0.32 13.76 -18.78
N SER A 238 -1.05 12.63 -18.86
CA SER A 238 -1.79 12.11 -17.71
C SER A 238 -0.93 11.41 -16.64
N PHE A 239 0.24 10.87 -17.02
CA PHE A 239 1.16 10.20 -16.08
C PHE A 239 2.13 11.15 -15.36
N PHE A 240 2.47 12.29 -15.97
CA PHE A 240 3.39 13.27 -15.37
C PHE A 240 2.68 14.50 -14.76
N SER A 241 1.34 14.58 -14.84
CA SER A 241 0.55 15.71 -14.34
C SER A 241 -0.30 15.31 -13.13
N ASP A 242 0.32 14.75 -12.08
CA ASP A 242 -0.41 14.43 -10.86
C ASP A 242 -0.56 15.69 -9.99
N LYS A 243 -1.54 16.52 -10.36
CA LYS A 243 -2.41 17.34 -9.49
C LYS A 243 -3.42 18.08 -10.38
N GLU A 244 -4.58 17.45 -10.50
CA GLU A 244 -5.88 18.02 -10.90
C GLU A 244 -6.32 18.05 -12.38
N LEU A 245 -7.60 17.67 -12.53
CA LEU A 245 -8.53 17.91 -13.64
C LEU A 245 -8.38 17.08 -14.94
N SER A 246 -8.60 15.77 -14.83
CA SER A 246 -9.30 15.02 -15.90
C SER A 246 -10.79 14.93 -15.53
N PRO A 247 -11.71 15.65 -16.22
CA PRO A 247 -13.09 15.84 -15.73
C PRO A 247 -14.00 14.61 -15.73
N ALA A 248 -13.55 13.39 -16.07
CA ALA A 248 -14.48 12.28 -16.22
C ALA A 248 -13.96 10.84 -16.06
N ASN A 249 -12.69 10.56 -15.75
CA ASN A 249 -12.24 9.20 -15.46
C ASN A 249 -11.22 9.22 -14.31
N PHE A 250 -11.68 9.02 -13.08
CA PHE A 250 -10.83 8.96 -11.89
C PHE A 250 -10.24 7.56 -11.74
N PHE A 251 -9.18 7.25 -12.48
CA PHE A 251 -8.39 6.04 -12.20
C PHE A 251 -7.44 6.35 -11.05
N GLN A 252 -7.90 6.23 -9.81
CA GLN A 252 -6.98 6.20 -8.68
C GLN A 252 -6.14 4.91 -8.81
N ALA A 253 -4.82 5.07 -8.97
CA ALA A 253 -3.90 3.95 -8.84
C ALA A 253 -3.92 3.49 -7.38
N SER A 254 -3.98 2.18 -7.16
CA SER A 254 -3.39 1.60 -5.96
C SER A 254 -1.90 1.53 -6.23
N ASP A 255 -1.06 2.07 -5.34
CA ASP A 255 0.40 1.86 -5.42
C ASP A 255 0.76 0.39 -5.11
N ASP A 256 -0.16 -0.35 -4.50
CA ASP A 256 0.02 -1.76 -4.15
C ASP A 256 -1.34 -2.45 -3.89
N PHE A 257 -1.44 -3.74 -4.17
CA PHE A 257 -2.64 -4.53 -3.90
C PHE A 257 -2.49 -5.31 -2.60
N GLY A 258 -3.23 -4.89 -1.57
CA GLY A 258 -3.62 -5.79 -0.49
C GLY A 258 -2.52 -6.10 0.53
N GLY A 259 -1.98 -5.04 1.13
CA GLY A 259 -1.33 -5.06 2.42
C GLY A 259 -1.35 -3.64 2.99
N PRO A 260 -1.36 -3.44 4.30
CA PRO A 260 -0.95 -2.15 4.86
C PRO A 260 0.42 -1.83 4.23
N GLN A 261 0.59 -0.63 3.67
CA GLN A 261 1.88 -0.24 3.12
C GLN A 261 2.91 -0.25 4.24
N ILE A 262 3.62 -1.36 4.38
CA ILE A 262 4.85 -1.42 5.17
C ILE A 262 5.77 -0.39 4.51
N ALA A 263 6.30 0.55 5.29
CA ALA A 263 7.13 1.63 4.78
C ALA A 263 8.18 1.08 3.83
N GLN A 264 8.37 1.73 2.70
CA GLN A 264 9.50 1.44 1.80
C GLN A 264 10.76 2.20 2.25
N THR A 265 10.74 2.74 3.47
CA THR A 265 11.74 3.63 4.05
C THR A 265 12.11 3.19 5.47
N LEU A 266 13.04 3.92 6.10
CA LEU A 266 13.33 3.79 7.53
C LEU A 266 12.32 4.63 8.29
N VAL A 267 11.66 4.06 9.29
CA VAL A 267 10.60 4.74 10.07
C VAL A 267 10.80 4.52 11.55
N ILE A 268 10.27 5.44 12.36
CA ILE A 268 10.12 5.28 13.81
C ILE A 268 8.92 4.35 14.03
N ASN A 269 9.19 3.12 14.46
CA ASN A 269 8.18 2.08 14.63
C ASN A 269 7.53 2.14 16.01
N GLU A 270 8.34 2.26 17.05
CA GLU A 270 7.85 2.29 18.43
C GLU A 270 8.53 3.41 19.21
N LEU A 271 7.76 4.08 20.07
CA LEU A 271 8.24 5.12 20.96
C LEU A 271 7.71 4.91 22.37
N LEU A 272 8.61 4.61 23.29
CA LEU A 272 8.36 4.71 24.73
C LEU A 272 8.92 6.04 25.20
N TRP A 273 8.05 6.97 25.61
CA TRP A 273 8.46 8.31 26.03
C TRP A 273 8.23 8.62 27.51
N ASN A 274 7.62 7.69 28.25
CA ASN A 274 7.37 7.85 29.67
C ASN A 274 7.58 6.51 30.40
N SER A 275 8.67 6.39 31.16
CA SER A 275 9.00 5.20 31.95
C SER A 275 9.13 5.54 33.43
N SER A 276 8.64 4.65 34.30
CA SER A 276 8.89 4.71 35.76
C SER A 276 10.11 3.91 36.20
N CYS A 277 10.92 3.39 35.27
CA CYS A 277 12.10 2.65 35.69
C CYS A 277 13.04 3.51 36.55
N THR A 278 13.46 2.96 37.68
CA THR A 278 14.37 3.57 38.65
C THR A 278 15.62 2.71 38.80
N PRO A 279 16.80 3.29 39.08
CA PRO A 279 17.03 4.63 39.65
C PRO A 279 17.11 5.80 38.66
N ASN A 280 17.11 5.60 37.34
CA ASN A 280 17.61 6.64 36.43
C ASN A 280 16.57 7.16 35.42
N PRO A 281 16.34 8.49 35.35
CA PRO A 281 15.45 9.12 34.37
C PRO A 281 15.92 9.00 32.91
N GLU A 282 17.05 8.34 32.67
CA GLU A 282 17.66 8.14 31.36
C GLU A 282 16.93 7.11 30.49
N THR A 283 16.10 6.23 31.08
CA THR A 283 15.31 5.21 30.35
C THR A 283 13.91 5.69 29.98
N LYS A 284 13.61 6.97 30.20
CA LYS A 284 12.29 7.54 29.88
C LYS A 284 12.00 7.55 28.39
N PHE A 285 13.04 7.55 27.55
CA PHE A 285 12.92 7.68 26.11
C PHE A 285 13.63 6.54 25.40
N VAL A 286 12.87 5.73 24.67
CA VAL A 286 13.36 4.67 23.79
C VAL A 286 12.67 4.83 22.45
N ILE A 287 13.46 4.87 21.39
CA ILE A 287 12.97 4.92 20.01
C ILE A 287 13.37 3.63 19.32
N GLU A 288 12.42 2.94 18.75
CA GLU A 288 12.66 1.83 17.85
C GLU A 288 12.55 2.31 16.40
N LEU A 289 13.57 2.00 15.60
CA LEU A 289 13.51 2.20 14.15
C LEU A 289 13.30 0.87 13.45
N TYR A 290 12.45 0.88 12.41
CA TYR A 290 12.24 -0.26 11.52
C TYR A 290 12.74 0.06 10.11
N ASN A 291 13.58 -0.81 9.56
CA ASN A 291 14.03 -0.72 8.18
C ASN A 291 13.05 -1.41 7.23
N GLY A 292 12.20 -0.63 6.60
CA GLY A 292 11.27 -1.10 5.57
C GLY A 292 11.85 -1.17 4.15
N TYR A 293 13.10 -0.77 3.93
CA TYR A 293 13.76 -0.99 2.64
C TYR A 293 14.02 -2.49 2.41
N SER A 294 14.04 -2.90 1.14
CA SER A 294 14.45 -4.26 0.73
C SER A 294 15.96 -4.49 0.80
N THR A 295 16.73 -3.46 1.16
CA THR A 295 18.19 -3.48 1.30
C THR A 295 18.62 -2.97 2.67
N GLN A 296 19.83 -3.32 3.09
CA GLN A 296 20.39 -2.76 4.33
C GLN A 296 20.55 -1.23 4.21
N VAL A 297 20.39 -0.54 5.33
CA VAL A 297 20.55 0.93 5.42
C VAL A 297 21.71 1.24 6.35
N ASP A 298 22.65 2.06 5.88
CA ASP A 298 23.65 2.68 6.75
C ASP A 298 23.06 3.95 7.37
N ILE A 299 22.91 3.95 8.69
CA ILE A 299 22.41 5.10 9.45
C ILE A 299 23.54 6.04 9.93
N LYS A 300 24.73 5.93 9.36
CA LYS A 300 25.79 6.91 9.56
C LYS A 300 25.29 8.31 9.24
N ASP A 301 25.57 9.23 10.15
CA ASP A 301 25.24 10.64 10.04
C ASP A 301 23.72 10.91 10.03
N TRP A 302 22.85 9.96 10.35
CA TRP A 302 21.42 10.23 10.57
C TRP A 302 21.18 10.92 11.92
N ARG A 303 20.09 11.69 12.02
CA ARG A 303 19.75 12.42 13.25
C ARG A 303 18.26 12.42 13.53
N PHE A 304 17.92 12.64 14.80
CA PHE A 304 16.61 13.13 15.20
C PHE A 304 16.62 14.64 15.33
N VAL A 305 15.49 15.27 15.01
CA VAL A 305 15.24 16.69 15.27
C VAL A 305 13.93 16.83 16.02
N GLU A 306 13.97 17.45 17.20
CA GLU A 306 12.77 17.69 17.99
C GLU A 306 11.96 18.89 17.48
N GLY A 307 10.72 19.03 17.96
CA GLY A 307 9.82 20.12 17.55
C GLY A 307 10.34 21.54 17.85
N ASP A 308 11.25 21.69 18.82
CA ASP A 308 11.91 22.95 19.16
C ASP A 308 13.21 23.20 18.35
N GLY A 309 13.61 22.25 17.51
CA GLY A 309 14.83 22.31 16.69
C GLY A 309 16.06 21.68 17.35
N THR A 310 15.95 21.08 18.54
CA THR A 310 17.04 20.33 19.18
C THR A 310 17.46 19.16 18.29
N VAL A 311 18.77 19.03 18.05
CA VAL A 311 19.34 18.01 17.17
C VAL A 311 20.02 16.92 17.98
N ILE A 312 19.61 15.67 17.75
CA ILE A 312 20.18 14.50 18.42
C ILE A 312 20.79 13.60 17.36
N GLN A 313 22.11 13.56 17.34
CA GLN A 313 22.85 12.71 16.40
C GLN A 313 22.68 11.24 16.76
N ILE A 314 22.24 10.41 15.82
CA ILE A 314 22.03 8.97 16.04
C ILE A 314 23.36 8.23 16.00
N SER A 315 24.14 8.42 14.92
CA SER A 315 25.45 7.81 14.78
C SER A 315 26.39 8.71 13.95
N ASN A 316 27.66 8.74 14.33
CA ASN A 316 28.76 9.31 13.51
C ASN A 316 29.60 8.22 12.84
N ALA A 317 29.35 6.95 13.19
CA ALA A 317 30.02 5.78 12.65
C ALA A 317 29.06 5.00 11.74
N GLN A 318 29.61 4.16 10.87
CA GLN A 318 28.79 3.25 10.08
C GLN A 318 28.05 2.29 10.99
N PHE A 319 26.74 2.20 10.77
CA PHE A 319 25.88 1.28 11.48
C PHE A 319 24.80 0.81 10.51
N PHE A 320 24.78 -0.50 10.24
CA PHE A 320 23.88 -1.07 9.24
C PHE A 320 22.66 -1.71 9.90
N ILE A 321 21.48 -1.31 9.45
CA ILE A 321 20.21 -1.98 9.78
C ILE A 321 19.86 -2.90 8.62
N GLN A 322 19.64 -4.17 8.89
CA GLN A 322 19.26 -5.15 7.88
C GLN A 322 17.83 -4.89 7.36
N PRO A 323 17.48 -5.33 6.14
CA PRO A 323 16.10 -5.25 5.63
C PRO A 323 15.11 -5.90 6.61
N ASN A 324 13.92 -5.31 6.75
CA ASN A 324 12.82 -5.79 7.58
C ASN A 324 13.25 -6.11 9.03
N SER A 325 14.19 -5.33 9.56
CA SER A 325 14.77 -5.53 10.89
C SER A 325 14.68 -4.24 11.70
N PHE A 326 14.80 -4.40 13.02
CA PHE A 326 14.70 -3.32 13.99
C PHE A 326 16.06 -2.93 14.55
N ILE A 327 16.11 -1.72 15.11
CA ILE A 327 17.17 -1.28 16.00
C ILE A 327 16.54 -0.47 17.13
N LEU A 328 17.07 -0.63 18.34
CA LEU A 328 16.66 0.14 19.51
C LEU A 328 17.66 1.28 19.74
N ILE A 329 17.18 2.52 19.73
CA ILE A 329 17.97 3.70 20.06
C ILE A 329 17.68 4.08 21.51
N VAL A 330 18.71 4.01 22.35
CA VAL A 330 18.59 4.23 23.80
C VAL A 330 19.60 5.27 24.28
N LYS A 331 19.25 6.00 25.34
CA LYS A 331 20.18 6.94 25.99
C LYS A 331 21.41 6.23 26.55
N SER A 332 21.18 5.15 27.29
CA SER A 332 22.21 4.37 27.98
C SER A 332 21.83 2.90 27.99
N GLU A 333 22.64 2.07 27.31
CA GLU A 333 22.38 0.63 27.17
C GLU A 333 22.43 -0.13 28.50
N SER A 334 23.36 0.22 29.41
CA SER A 334 23.45 -0.41 30.72
C SER A 334 22.22 -0.14 31.59
N THR A 335 21.62 1.05 31.43
CA THR A 335 20.40 1.42 32.16
C THR A 335 19.19 0.76 31.50
N PHE A 336 19.11 0.76 30.17
CA PHE A 336 18.04 0.12 29.41
C PHE A 336 17.94 -1.38 29.72
N SER A 337 19.05 -2.12 29.60
CA SER A 337 19.08 -3.57 29.84
C SER A 337 18.77 -3.98 31.29
N GLY A 338 18.98 -3.09 32.26
CA GLY A 338 18.57 -3.33 33.65
C GLY A 338 17.07 -3.16 33.89
N CYS A 339 16.38 -2.36 33.07
CA CYS A 339 14.95 -2.07 33.17
C CYS A 339 14.09 -2.96 32.27
N TYR A 340 14.61 -3.29 31.09
CA TYR A 340 13.94 -4.04 30.05
C TYR A 340 14.83 -5.23 29.73
N THR A 341 14.59 -6.36 30.39
CA THR A 341 15.38 -7.59 30.20
C THR A 341 14.81 -8.52 29.13
N ASN A 342 13.61 -8.22 28.63
CA ASN A 342 12.81 -9.11 27.77
C ASN A 342 12.59 -8.54 26.37
N TYR A 343 13.60 -7.92 25.75
CA TYR A 343 13.57 -7.54 24.32
C TYR A 343 14.20 -8.64 23.46
N THR A 344 13.86 -8.71 22.17
CA THR A 344 14.51 -9.65 21.25
C THR A 344 15.99 -9.28 21.07
N ASN A 345 16.79 -10.11 20.38
CA ASN A 345 18.18 -9.78 20.02
C ASN A 345 18.32 -8.60 19.01
N ALA A 346 17.35 -7.68 18.95
CA ALA A 346 17.45 -6.45 18.19
C ALA A 346 18.72 -5.68 18.61
N PRO A 347 19.54 -5.23 17.64
CA PRO A 347 20.71 -4.42 17.96
C PRO A 347 20.32 -3.17 18.74
N VAL A 348 21.10 -2.86 19.78
CA VAL A 348 20.94 -1.64 20.58
C VAL A 348 22.00 -0.63 20.15
N LEU A 349 21.58 0.59 19.83
CA LEU A 349 22.46 1.72 19.62
C LEU A 349 22.41 2.62 20.86
N ASN A 350 23.55 2.70 21.52
CA ASN A 350 23.75 3.48 22.73
C ASN A 350 24.19 4.92 22.39
N LEU A 351 23.40 5.92 22.79
CA LEU A 351 23.74 7.34 22.62
C LEU A 351 24.71 7.87 23.69
N GLY A 352 25.21 7.02 24.59
CA GLY A 352 26.29 7.37 25.52
C GLY A 352 25.89 8.40 26.58
N GLY A 353 24.63 8.40 27.00
CA GLY A 353 24.10 9.32 28.00
C GLY A 353 23.75 10.71 27.45
N ASN A 354 23.57 10.87 26.13
CA ASN A 354 23.28 12.17 25.51
C ASN A 354 22.16 12.92 26.28
N PRO A 355 22.45 14.11 26.85
CA PRO A 355 21.51 14.84 27.70
C PRO A 355 20.25 15.27 26.93
N ASP A 356 20.38 15.51 25.62
CA ASP A 356 19.31 16.01 24.76
C ASP A 356 18.32 14.90 24.36
N PHE A 357 18.69 13.62 24.53
CA PHE A 357 17.77 12.49 24.31
C PHE A 357 16.85 12.28 25.52
N THR A 358 15.96 13.24 25.76
CA THR A 358 15.04 13.24 26.91
C THR A 358 13.65 13.68 26.46
N PRO A 359 12.55 13.00 26.86
CA PRO A 359 11.22 13.36 26.37
C PRO A 359 10.73 14.65 27.00
N THR A 360 9.95 15.42 26.25
CA THR A 360 9.21 16.56 26.80
C THR A 360 8.02 16.06 27.62
N ALA A 361 7.85 16.59 28.84
CA ALA A 361 6.81 16.14 29.79
C ALA A 361 5.37 16.29 29.27
N THR A 362 5.13 17.20 28.32
CA THR A 362 3.82 17.47 27.71
C THR A 362 3.60 16.80 26.37
N GLY A 363 4.52 15.92 25.95
CA GLY A 363 4.56 15.40 24.58
C GLY A 363 5.38 16.29 23.64
N GLY A 364 5.72 15.75 22.48
CA GLY A 364 6.61 16.42 21.53
C GLY A 364 6.54 15.84 20.12
N ILE A 365 7.37 16.41 19.25
CA ILE A 365 7.54 15.99 17.86
C ILE A 365 8.97 15.46 17.72
N ILE A 366 9.14 14.32 17.05
CA ILE A 366 10.43 13.78 16.66
C ILE A 366 10.44 13.64 15.15
N LYS A 367 11.44 14.21 14.48
CA LYS A 367 11.66 14.03 13.05
C LYS A 367 12.90 13.18 12.85
N LEU A 368 12.81 12.14 12.04
CA LEU A 368 13.93 11.34 11.58
C LEU A 368 14.46 11.96 10.29
N GLU A 369 15.70 12.42 10.29
CA GLU A 369 16.32 13.05 9.14
C GLU A 369 17.51 12.26 8.61
N LYS A 370 17.57 12.08 7.29
CA LYS A 370 18.73 11.51 6.59
C LYS A 370 19.56 12.63 5.94
N PRO A 371 20.91 12.49 5.91
CA PRO A 371 21.77 13.43 5.20
C PRO A 371 21.65 13.25 3.69
N THR A 372 21.47 14.35 2.95
CA THR A 372 21.44 14.38 1.47
C THR A 372 22.66 15.08 0.86
N GLY A 373 23.52 15.66 1.71
CA GLY A 373 24.73 16.39 1.34
C GLY A 373 25.47 16.87 2.59
N PRO A 374 26.57 17.65 2.45
CA PRO A 374 27.44 18.03 3.57
C PRO A 374 26.74 18.84 4.68
N SER A 375 25.63 19.49 4.37
CA SER A 375 24.84 20.28 5.33
C SER A 375 23.35 20.32 4.96
N THR A 376 22.89 19.33 4.21
CA THR A 376 21.50 19.24 3.75
C THR A 376 20.88 17.94 4.24
N TRP A 377 19.61 18.02 4.65
CA TRP A 377 18.90 16.97 5.33
C TRP A 377 17.49 16.84 4.76
N GLU A 378 16.98 15.62 4.75
CA GLU A 378 15.62 15.29 4.32
C GLU A 378 14.92 14.59 5.47
N ILE A 379 13.72 15.05 5.82
CA ILE A 379 12.86 14.40 6.79
C ILE A 379 12.30 13.14 6.13
N VAL A 380 12.61 11.99 6.74
CA VAL A 380 12.18 10.67 6.27
C VAL A 380 10.88 10.26 6.97
N ASP A 381 10.80 10.54 8.28
CA ASP A 381 9.65 10.21 9.10
C ASP A 381 9.46 11.25 10.21
N ARG A 382 8.26 11.34 10.73
CA ARG A 382 7.88 12.20 11.83
C ARG A 382 6.91 11.48 12.75
N VAL A 383 7.13 11.60 14.06
CA VAL A 383 6.22 11.08 15.10
C VAL A 383 5.85 12.19 16.06
N GLU A 384 4.57 12.25 16.40
CA GLU A 384 4.04 13.10 17.47
C GLU A 384 3.56 12.25 18.64
N TYR A 385 3.82 12.69 19.88
CA TYR A 385 3.46 11.94 21.08
C TYR A 385 2.98 12.83 22.22
N GLY A 386 2.30 12.24 23.20
CA GLY A 386 1.92 12.86 24.47
C GLY A 386 0.59 13.64 24.45
N PRO A 387 0.23 14.30 25.57
CA PRO A 387 -1.12 14.80 25.81
C PRO A 387 -1.52 16.07 25.04
N THR A 388 -0.55 16.87 24.56
CA THR A 388 -0.85 18.18 23.93
C THR A 388 -1.04 18.11 22.42
N LEU A 389 -0.55 17.04 21.78
CA LEU A 389 -0.63 16.82 20.34
C LEU A 389 -1.75 15.84 20.01
N ASN A 390 -2.24 15.86 18.77
CA ASN A 390 -3.24 14.90 18.25
C ASN A 390 -4.50 14.78 19.13
N SER A 391 -4.93 15.89 19.75
CA SER A 391 -6.04 15.91 20.71
C SER A 391 -5.87 14.92 21.88
N GLY A 392 -4.63 14.57 22.23
CA GLY A 392 -4.29 13.61 23.28
C GLY A 392 -4.39 12.14 22.88
N THR A 393 -4.66 11.82 21.61
CA THR A 393 -4.86 10.44 21.13
C THR A 393 -3.66 9.54 21.39
N LEU A 394 -2.44 10.09 21.33
CA LEU A 394 -1.18 9.39 21.56
C LEU A 394 -0.56 9.71 22.94
N ASN A 395 -1.43 10.00 23.91
CA ASN A 395 -1.04 10.15 25.30
C ASN A 395 -0.94 8.79 25.97
N THR A 396 0.27 8.38 26.33
CA THR A 396 0.52 7.10 26.99
C THR A 396 0.49 7.25 28.52
N ALA A 397 0.05 6.22 29.23
CA ALA A 397 0.33 6.10 30.65
C ALA A 397 1.83 5.84 30.88
N VAL A 398 2.24 5.82 32.14
CA VAL A 398 3.61 5.44 32.51
C VAL A 398 3.88 4.00 32.06
N ASN A 399 5.07 3.77 31.49
CA ASN A 399 5.56 2.52 30.89
C ASN A 399 4.84 2.08 29.61
N GLN A 400 3.92 2.87 29.09
CA GLN A 400 3.26 2.57 27.82
C GLN A 400 4.01 3.22 26.66
N SER A 401 4.00 2.56 25.51
CA SER A 401 4.56 3.05 24.24
C SER A 401 3.46 3.34 23.23
N ILE A 402 3.84 4.04 22.17
CA ILE A 402 3.07 4.09 20.92
C ILE A 402 3.80 3.26 19.88
N GLU A 403 3.08 2.45 19.11
CA GLU A 403 3.65 1.56 18.11
C GLU A 403 2.89 1.70 16.79
N ARG A 404 3.61 1.73 15.66
CA ARG A 404 3.03 1.63 14.33
C ARG A 404 2.42 0.25 14.17
N VAL A 405 1.13 0.22 13.84
CA VAL A 405 0.41 -1.01 13.56
C VAL A 405 -0.35 -0.82 12.25
N PRO A 406 0.09 -1.48 11.16
CA PRO A 406 1.09 -2.56 11.13
C PRO A 406 2.53 -2.09 11.21
N ILE A 407 3.46 -3.01 11.49
CA ILE A 407 4.85 -2.65 11.68
C ILE A 407 5.38 -1.92 10.46
N GLY A 408 6.03 -0.80 10.72
CA GLY A 408 6.54 0.10 9.71
C GLY A 408 5.46 0.78 8.87
N LEU A 409 4.17 0.69 9.19
CA LEU A 409 3.12 1.39 8.44
C LEU A 409 3.37 2.88 8.47
N ASP A 410 3.57 3.50 7.30
CA ASP A 410 3.69 4.94 7.19
C ASP A 410 2.83 5.48 6.05
N SER A 411 1.60 5.84 6.40
CA SER A 411 0.62 6.40 5.48
C SER A 411 0.89 7.88 5.18
N ALA A 412 1.81 8.53 5.90
CA ALA A 412 2.11 9.95 5.82
C ALA A 412 3.63 10.22 5.74
N LEU A 413 4.13 10.33 4.51
CA LEU A 413 5.58 10.46 4.26
C LEU A 413 6.15 11.82 4.67
N GLY A 414 7.42 11.83 5.04
CA GLY A 414 8.21 13.05 5.27
C GLY A 414 7.79 13.82 6.53
N ASP A 415 7.52 15.13 6.40
CA ASP A 415 7.14 15.99 7.54
C ASP A 415 5.62 16.00 7.82
N THR A 416 4.91 14.96 7.39
CA THR A 416 3.48 14.77 7.70
C THR A 416 3.33 13.65 8.72
N PHE A 417 2.23 13.65 9.48
CA PHE A 417 1.99 12.64 10.51
C PHE A 417 0.56 12.13 10.44
N GLN A 418 0.40 10.81 10.53
CA GLN A 418 -0.88 10.15 10.57
C GLN A 418 -1.04 9.40 11.89
N VAL A 419 -1.95 9.90 12.72
CA VAL A 419 -2.22 9.35 14.06
C VAL A 419 -2.72 7.90 13.99
N ASN A 420 -3.52 7.59 12.96
CA ASN A 420 -4.15 6.27 12.82
C ASN A 420 -3.17 5.16 12.42
N ASP A 421 -1.91 5.50 12.10
CA ASP A 421 -0.87 4.49 11.87
C ASP A 421 -0.38 3.89 13.19
N PHE A 422 -0.71 4.51 14.33
CA PHE A 422 -0.24 4.14 15.65
C PHE A 422 -1.35 3.64 16.56
N ILE A 423 -0.98 2.76 17.50
CA ILE A 423 -1.81 2.41 18.66
C ILE A 423 -1.02 2.60 19.96
N LEU A 424 -1.74 2.71 21.07
CA LEU A 424 -1.15 2.69 22.41
C LEU A 424 -0.89 1.24 22.82
N ARG A 425 0.31 0.95 23.34
CA ARG A 425 0.65 -0.35 23.91
C ARG A 425 0.76 -0.24 25.42
N GLU A 426 0.09 -1.16 26.10
CA GLU A 426 0.14 -1.26 27.57
C GLU A 426 1.56 -1.60 28.05
N PHE A 427 2.28 -2.40 27.26
CA PHE A 427 3.66 -2.79 27.51
C PHE A 427 4.49 -2.61 26.23
N PRO A 428 5.69 -2.00 26.31
CA PRO A 428 6.53 -1.75 25.14
C PRO A 428 7.05 -3.06 24.57
N THR A 429 7.09 -3.17 23.25
CA THR A 429 7.48 -4.37 22.52
C THR A 429 8.76 -4.20 21.72
N HIS A 430 9.77 -3.68 22.41
CA HIS A 430 11.11 -3.48 21.86
C HIS A 430 11.67 -4.74 21.17
N GLY A 431 12.00 -4.58 19.90
CA GLY A 431 12.62 -5.56 19.03
C GLY A 431 11.68 -6.66 18.53
N TYR A 432 10.39 -6.64 18.87
CA TYR A 432 9.48 -7.71 18.46
C TYR A 432 8.89 -7.43 17.08
N GLY A 433 9.23 -8.33 16.13
CA GLY A 433 8.76 -8.28 14.75
C GLY A 433 7.65 -9.30 14.45
N THR A 434 6.54 -8.78 13.93
CA THR A 434 5.79 -9.22 12.72
C THR A 434 5.29 -10.65 12.56
N ASN A 435 5.51 -11.57 13.50
CA ASN A 435 5.19 -12.98 13.27
C ASN A 435 4.38 -13.61 14.41
N LEU A 436 3.74 -14.73 14.10
CA LEU A 436 2.91 -15.47 15.05
C LEU A 436 3.74 -15.92 16.25
N VAL A 437 3.13 -15.88 17.42
CA VAL A 437 3.70 -16.37 18.67
C VAL A 437 2.80 -17.44 19.26
N LEU A 438 3.40 -18.40 19.98
CA LEU A 438 2.66 -19.25 20.90
C LEU A 438 2.10 -18.37 22.01
N ASN A 439 0.84 -18.55 22.41
CA ASN A 439 0.21 -17.69 23.41
C ASN A 439 -0.18 -18.44 24.69
N GLU A 440 -0.84 -19.57 24.53
CA GLU A 440 -1.32 -20.38 25.64
C GLU A 440 -1.38 -21.86 25.21
N ILE A 441 -1.06 -22.75 26.13
CA ILE A 441 -0.92 -24.19 25.87
C ILE A 441 -1.64 -24.92 26.99
N LEU A 442 -2.57 -25.82 26.63
CA LEU A 442 -3.12 -26.81 27.56
C LEU A 442 -2.62 -28.19 27.14
N PRO A 443 -1.60 -28.73 27.84
CA PRO A 443 -1.00 -30.01 27.47
C PRO A 443 -1.55 -31.21 28.24
N ASP A 444 -2.34 -31.02 29.31
CA ASP A 444 -2.92 -32.12 30.08
C ASP A 444 -4.41 -31.85 30.30
N GLU A 445 -5.26 -32.55 29.55
CA GLU A 445 -6.70 -32.51 29.72
C GLU A 445 -7.17 -33.12 31.05
N GLY A 446 -8.39 -32.82 31.46
CA GLY A 446 -8.95 -33.28 32.73
C GLY A 446 -10.46 -33.36 32.69
N VAL A 447 -11.09 -32.83 33.73
CA VAL A 447 -12.54 -32.82 33.88
C VAL A 447 -13.15 -31.58 33.20
N ILE A 448 -12.43 -30.46 33.20
CA ILE A 448 -12.90 -29.16 32.69
C ILE A 448 -12.66 -29.08 31.18
N HIS A 449 -11.48 -29.50 30.73
CA HIS A 449 -11.09 -29.52 29.34
C HIS A 449 -10.97 -30.96 28.86
N THR A 450 -11.51 -31.26 27.68
CA THR A 450 -11.58 -32.64 27.17
C THR A 450 -10.46 -33.01 26.20
N ASN A 451 -9.71 -32.01 25.74
CA ASN A 451 -8.71 -32.13 24.68
C ASN A 451 -7.57 -31.16 24.96
N GLU A 452 -6.35 -31.54 24.62
CA GLU A 452 -5.21 -30.63 24.51
C GLU A 452 -5.44 -29.56 23.43
N TRP A 453 -4.78 -28.41 23.60
CA TRP A 453 -4.78 -27.37 22.59
C TRP A 453 -3.61 -26.42 22.72
N VAL A 454 -3.28 -25.78 21.60
CA VAL A 454 -2.29 -24.71 21.51
C VAL A 454 -2.94 -23.49 20.89
N GLU A 455 -2.82 -22.36 21.56
CA GLU A 455 -3.20 -21.08 21.05
C GLU A 455 -2.01 -20.33 20.46
N ILE A 456 -2.24 -19.73 19.30
CA ILE A 456 -1.32 -18.80 18.66
C ILE A 456 -1.96 -17.42 18.60
N TYR A 457 -1.14 -16.40 18.82
CA TYR A 457 -1.52 -15.00 18.74
C TYR A 457 -0.82 -14.34 17.57
N ASN A 458 -1.53 -13.44 16.87
CA ASN A 458 -0.97 -12.61 15.82
C ASN A 458 -0.71 -11.19 16.36
N PRO A 459 0.52 -10.89 16.83
CA PRO A 459 0.88 -9.55 17.25
C PRO A 459 1.14 -8.61 16.06
N SER A 460 1.26 -9.16 14.84
CA SER A 460 1.49 -8.36 13.64
C SER A 460 0.25 -7.54 13.32
N GLY A 461 0.43 -6.40 12.65
CA GLY A 461 -0.70 -5.56 12.28
C GLY A 461 -1.46 -6.00 11.03
N SER A 462 -1.03 -7.07 10.36
CA SER A 462 -1.73 -7.63 9.20
C SER A 462 -2.31 -9.00 9.51
N SER A 463 -3.29 -9.44 8.74
CA SER A 463 -3.74 -10.81 8.82
C SER A 463 -2.67 -11.76 8.26
N ILE A 464 -2.52 -12.94 8.87
CA ILE A 464 -1.55 -13.97 8.46
C ILE A 464 -2.30 -15.22 8.01
N ASP A 465 -2.03 -15.69 6.79
CA ASP A 465 -2.51 -16.99 6.28
C ASP A 465 -1.68 -18.12 6.89
N LEU A 466 -2.34 -19.08 7.55
CA LEU A 466 -1.71 -20.22 8.22
C LEU A 466 -1.40 -21.38 7.26
N THR A 467 -1.54 -21.19 5.95
CA THR A 467 -1.13 -22.16 4.94
C THR A 467 0.37 -22.49 5.06
N GLY A 468 0.68 -23.76 5.30
CA GLY A 468 2.06 -24.25 5.48
C GLY A 468 2.67 -24.03 6.86
N TRP A 469 2.02 -23.28 7.76
CA TRP A 469 2.46 -23.14 9.15
C TRP A 469 2.25 -24.44 9.93
N THR A 470 3.16 -24.73 10.87
CA THR A 470 3.09 -25.96 11.67
C THR A 470 3.45 -25.73 13.14
N LEU A 471 2.85 -26.54 14.01
CA LEU A 471 3.30 -26.73 15.39
C LEU A 471 4.03 -28.05 15.50
N LYS A 472 5.06 -28.11 16.35
CA LYS A 472 5.87 -29.30 16.51
C LYS A 472 6.29 -29.50 17.96
N ASP A 473 5.84 -30.60 18.56
CA ASP A 473 6.59 -31.28 19.62
C ASP A 473 7.85 -31.86 18.97
N ILE A 474 9.01 -31.57 19.55
CA ILE A 474 10.32 -31.95 18.98
C ILE A 474 10.42 -33.46 18.68
N ALA A 475 9.81 -34.31 19.50
CA ALA A 475 9.84 -35.76 19.38
C ALA A 475 8.80 -36.32 18.38
N LEU A 476 7.83 -35.50 17.95
CA LEU A 476 6.73 -35.92 17.09
C LEU A 476 6.78 -35.28 15.68
N SER A 477 5.85 -35.73 14.85
CA SER A 477 5.62 -35.13 13.53
C SER A 477 4.89 -33.79 13.65
N PRO A 478 5.21 -32.79 12.81
CA PRO A 478 4.53 -31.49 12.86
C PRO A 478 3.02 -31.59 12.58
N ARG A 479 2.24 -30.80 13.31
CA ARG A 479 0.80 -30.59 13.12
C ARG A 479 0.57 -29.36 12.25
N SER A 480 -0.29 -29.47 11.24
CA SER A 480 -0.58 -28.36 10.33
C SER A 480 -1.56 -27.36 10.93
N LEU A 481 -1.28 -26.07 10.75
CA LEU A 481 -2.15 -24.97 11.11
C LEU A 481 -3.02 -24.48 9.94
N THR A 482 -2.82 -25.01 8.73
CA THR A 482 -3.56 -24.63 7.52
C THR A 482 -5.09 -24.72 7.67
N PRO A 483 -5.68 -25.71 8.37
CA PRO A 483 -7.12 -25.76 8.57
C PRO A 483 -7.71 -24.59 9.37
N LEU A 484 -6.88 -23.84 10.13
CA LEU A 484 -7.33 -22.69 10.92
C LEU A 484 -7.56 -21.43 10.07
N GLY A 485 -7.14 -21.45 8.80
CA GLY A 485 -7.31 -20.36 7.84
C GLY A 485 -6.41 -19.17 8.14
N THR A 486 -6.99 -17.97 8.13
CA THR A 486 -6.28 -16.73 8.38
C THR A 486 -6.50 -16.26 9.83
N ILE A 487 -5.46 -15.72 10.46
CA ILE A 487 -5.54 -15.05 11.76
C ILE A 487 -5.40 -13.54 11.57
N ASN A 488 -6.41 -12.78 11.98
CA ASN A 488 -6.38 -11.32 11.90
C ASN A 488 -5.34 -10.73 12.86
N SER A 489 -4.91 -9.50 12.59
CA SER A 489 -4.08 -8.71 13.52
C SER A 489 -4.71 -8.63 14.90
N GLY A 490 -3.90 -8.80 15.94
CA GLY A 490 -4.34 -8.71 17.34
C GLY A 490 -5.35 -9.79 17.73
N SER A 491 -5.46 -10.88 16.96
CA SER A 491 -6.40 -11.97 17.20
C SER A 491 -5.67 -13.27 17.54
N TRP A 492 -6.42 -14.27 18.02
CA TRP A 492 -5.95 -15.59 18.40
C TRP A 492 -6.55 -16.67 17.50
N LYS A 493 -5.85 -17.80 17.35
CA LYS A 493 -6.39 -19.04 16.81
C LYS A 493 -5.96 -20.19 17.69
N VAL A 494 -6.86 -21.16 17.86
CA VAL A 494 -6.61 -22.33 18.69
C VAL A 494 -6.51 -23.56 17.80
N HIS A 495 -5.37 -24.23 17.84
CA HIS A 495 -5.20 -25.56 17.30
C HIS A 495 -5.68 -26.61 18.31
N ASN A 496 -6.65 -27.41 17.89
CA ASN A 496 -7.15 -28.56 18.63
C ASN A 496 -7.62 -29.59 17.61
N ASP A 497 -6.93 -30.72 17.50
CA ASP A 497 -7.28 -31.79 16.57
C ASP A 497 -7.93 -33.00 17.25
N GLY A 498 -8.24 -32.88 18.55
CA GLY A 498 -8.86 -33.93 19.35
C GLY A 498 -7.95 -35.11 19.67
N THR A 499 -6.65 -34.99 19.44
CA THR A 499 -5.65 -35.99 19.83
C THR A 499 -4.81 -35.51 21.00
N ALA A 500 -4.35 -36.43 21.86
CA ALA A 500 -3.31 -36.16 22.84
C ALA A 500 -1.95 -36.28 22.13
N TRP A 501 -1.22 -35.18 22.03
CA TRP A 501 0.01 -35.04 21.26
C TRP A 501 1.06 -34.13 21.90
N LEU A 502 0.73 -33.47 23.00
CA LEU A 502 1.67 -32.78 23.88
C LEU A 502 2.05 -33.74 25.02
N ASN A 503 3.27 -33.61 25.54
CA ASN A 503 3.67 -34.41 26.68
C ASN A 503 3.28 -33.70 27.99
N ASN A 504 2.55 -34.37 28.89
CA ASN A 504 2.19 -33.84 30.22
C ASN A 504 3.43 -33.60 31.12
N GLY A 505 4.59 -34.16 30.72
CA GLY A 505 5.89 -33.98 31.35
C GLY A 505 6.73 -32.89 30.69
N ALA A 506 8.04 -33.11 30.57
CA ALA A 506 8.94 -32.15 29.97
C ALA A 506 8.79 -32.14 28.44
N GLU A 507 8.56 -30.96 27.86
CA GLU A 507 8.27 -30.77 26.44
C GLU A 507 8.96 -29.52 25.89
N THR A 508 9.15 -29.45 24.57
CA THR A 508 9.45 -28.21 23.86
C THR A 508 8.59 -28.10 22.60
N LEU A 509 7.60 -27.24 22.66
CA LEU A 509 6.72 -26.92 21.54
C LEU A 509 7.36 -25.83 20.67
N GLN A 510 7.36 -26.05 19.35
CA GLN A 510 7.86 -25.11 18.36
C GLN A 510 6.74 -24.67 17.41
N LEU A 511 6.72 -23.38 17.08
CA LEU A 511 5.94 -22.79 16.01
C LEU A 511 6.85 -22.52 14.82
N ILE A 512 6.51 -23.08 13.66
CA ILE A 512 7.37 -23.15 12.49
C ILE A 512 6.65 -22.56 11.27
N GLU A 513 7.30 -21.63 10.57
CA GLU A 513 6.77 -21.02 9.34
C GLU A 513 6.88 -21.97 8.13
N PRO A 514 6.18 -21.69 7.00
CA PRO A 514 6.21 -22.56 5.80
C PRO A 514 7.61 -22.81 5.22
N GLY A 515 8.57 -21.92 5.47
CA GLY A 515 9.99 -22.06 5.09
C GLY A 515 10.80 -23.01 5.98
N GLY A 516 10.20 -23.57 7.05
CA GLY A 516 10.84 -24.51 7.97
C GLY A 516 11.63 -23.84 9.11
N LYS A 517 11.61 -22.52 9.22
CA LYS A 517 12.24 -21.77 10.31
C LYS A 517 11.36 -21.79 11.56
N VAL A 518 11.96 -22.05 12.72
CA VAL A 518 11.30 -21.88 14.02
C VAL A 518 11.16 -20.39 14.30
N ILE A 519 9.92 -19.94 14.49
CA ILE A 519 9.55 -18.55 14.73
C ILE A 519 9.36 -18.28 16.22
N ASP A 520 8.78 -19.24 16.94
CA ASP A 520 8.63 -19.18 18.39
C ASP A 520 8.72 -20.59 18.99
N GLN A 521 9.08 -20.69 20.25
CA GLN A 521 9.10 -21.96 20.97
C GLN A 521 8.94 -21.76 22.48
N HIS A 522 8.37 -22.76 23.14
CA HIS A 522 8.24 -22.77 24.59
C HIS A 522 8.55 -24.17 25.15
N SER A 523 9.34 -24.20 26.23
CA SER A 523 9.68 -25.42 26.95
C SER A 523 9.07 -25.37 28.35
N TYR A 524 8.44 -26.46 28.76
CA TYR A 524 7.87 -26.65 30.11
C TYR A 524 8.27 -28.01 30.68
N SER A 525 8.20 -28.16 32.00
CA SER A 525 8.69 -29.36 32.71
C SER A 525 7.59 -30.35 33.12
N SER A 526 6.39 -29.85 33.41
CA SER A 526 5.21 -30.64 33.74
C SER A 526 4.00 -29.71 33.92
N THR A 527 2.79 -30.22 33.70
CA THR A 527 1.54 -29.54 34.05
C THR A 527 0.68 -30.37 35.00
N SER A 528 -0.29 -29.70 35.64
CA SER A 528 -1.41 -30.39 36.29
C SER A 528 -2.59 -30.44 35.31
N ASN A 529 -3.48 -31.42 35.46
CA ASN A 529 -4.70 -31.51 34.66
C ASN A 529 -5.50 -30.21 34.71
N ASP A 530 -6.06 -29.82 33.57
CA ASP A 530 -6.88 -28.61 33.39
C ASP A 530 -6.16 -27.28 33.69
N VAL A 531 -4.82 -27.29 33.79
CA VAL A 531 -4.01 -26.07 33.98
C VAL A 531 -3.27 -25.77 32.69
N SER A 532 -3.61 -24.63 32.07
CA SER A 532 -2.86 -24.12 30.92
C SER A 532 -1.60 -23.37 31.37
N ILE A 533 -0.61 -23.36 30.48
CA ILE A 533 0.57 -22.51 30.57
C ILE A 533 0.40 -21.42 29.52
N GLY A 534 0.37 -20.17 29.95
CA GLY A 534 0.18 -19.02 29.06
C GLY A 534 1.25 -17.97 29.26
N ARG A 535 1.46 -17.16 28.23
CA ARG A 535 2.20 -15.92 28.38
C ARG A 535 1.41 -14.99 29.31
N PHE A 536 2.07 -14.36 30.29
CA PHE A 536 1.43 -13.46 31.26
C PHE A 536 0.66 -12.32 30.59
N GLU A 537 1.29 -11.74 29.57
CA GLU A 537 0.63 -10.89 28.58
C GLU A 537 0.69 -11.62 27.24
N ASP A 538 -0.32 -11.44 26.39
CA ASP A 538 -0.21 -11.92 25.02
C ASP A 538 1.12 -11.43 24.43
N ARG A 539 1.79 -12.25 23.59
CA ARG A 539 3.14 -12.02 23.02
C ARG A 539 4.32 -11.80 24.00
N GLY A 540 4.10 -11.69 25.31
CA GLY A 540 5.16 -11.46 26.31
C GLY A 540 5.99 -12.71 26.65
N ASN A 541 7.28 -12.59 27.01
CA ASN A 541 8.15 -13.76 27.24
C ASN A 541 8.00 -14.48 28.58
N ILE A 542 7.20 -13.92 29.48
CA ILE A 542 6.97 -14.53 30.80
C ILE A 542 5.86 -15.55 30.63
N TRP A 543 6.17 -16.82 30.87
CA TRP A 543 5.19 -17.90 30.89
C TRP A 543 4.86 -18.26 32.33
N ILE A 544 3.58 -18.46 32.60
CA ILE A 544 3.06 -18.83 33.92
C ILE A 544 1.94 -19.87 33.76
N ASN A 545 1.64 -20.57 34.85
CA ASN A 545 0.46 -21.42 34.92
C ASN A 545 -0.76 -20.53 35.15
N CYS A 546 -1.77 -20.65 34.28
CA CYS A 546 -2.98 -19.84 34.36
C CYS A 546 -3.98 -20.50 35.32
N THR A 547 -4.58 -19.70 36.20
CA THR A 547 -5.58 -20.19 37.17
C THR A 547 -6.93 -20.51 36.52
N SER A 548 -7.16 -19.98 35.33
CA SER A 548 -8.25 -20.29 34.40
C SER A 548 -7.76 -20.03 32.98
N THR A 549 -8.29 -20.74 31.99
CA THR A 549 -7.83 -20.61 30.60
C THR A 549 -8.37 -19.35 29.93
N SER A 550 -7.51 -18.63 29.19
CA SER A 550 -7.87 -17.46 28.38
C SER A 550 -8.24 -17.80 26.93
N LYS A 551 -8.33 -19.10 26.59
CA LYS A 551 -8.64 -19.63 25.26
C LYS A 551 -9.55 -18.74 24.38
N GLY A 552 -8.98 -18.22 23.30
CA GLY A 552 -9.59 -17.36 22.29
C GLY A 552 -9.62 -15.88 22.65
N THR A 553 -9.00 -15.48 23.76
CA THR A 553 -9.04 -14.13 24.33
C THR A 553 -7.68 -13.73 24.92
N THR A 554 -7.57 -12.51 25.42
CA THR A 554 -6.33 -12.00 26.01
C THR A 554 -5.96 -12.70 27.32
N ASN A 555 -4.67 -12.98 27.53
CA ASN A 555 -4.19 -13.63 28.76
C ASN A 555 -4.19 -12.72 30.00
N THR A 556 -4.23 -11.40 29.84
CA THR A 556 -3.94 -10.39 30.87
C THR A 556 -4.87 -10.42 32.10
N SER A 557 -6.02 -11.07 32.01
CA SER A 557 -6.96 -11.24 33.15
C SER A 557 -7.07 -12.68 33.68
N PHE A 558 -6.37 -13.64 33.08
CA PHE A 558 -6.56 -15.07 33.36
C PHE A 558 -5.26 -15.76 33.82
N CYS A 559 -4.16 -15.39 33.18
CA CYS A 559 -2.82 -15.81 33.53
C CYS A 559 -2.23 -14.72 34.44
N GLN A 560 -2.34 -14.89 35.76
CA GLN A 560 -1.74 -14.00 36.76
C GLN A 560 -0.84 -14.81 37.71
N PRO A 561 0.32 -14.26 38.15
CA PRO A 561 1.29 -14.95 39.00
C PRO A 561 0.81 -15.25 40.42
#